data_AF-A0A256WH66-F1
#
_entry.id   AF-A0A256WH66-F1
#
_cell.length_a   1.000
_cell.length_b   1.000
_cell.length_c   1.000
_cell.angle_alpha   90.00
_cell.angle_beta   90.00
_cell.angle_gamma   90.00
#
_symmetry.space_group_name_H-M   'P 1'
#
loop_
_entity.id
_entity.type
_entity.pdbx_description
1 polymer ?
#
loop_
_entity_poly.entity_id
_entity_poly.type
_entity_poly.pdbx_seq_one_letter_code
_entity_poly.pdbx_strand_id
1 'polypeptide(L)'
;IEMKKHNYNILFLLVILLGLGLASCEKEKQELTQNQKQEVFWTAEDVKITNAIHYFQNKVKNNTYKNNENLSIDSALWYMEAMLNYNYSTPDSSFVNLTIDTTFVYDLPVNGNEVSYTDVATAAFAMEQHLIDFYNYWIRK
;
A
#
# COMPACT_ATOMS: atom_id res chain seq x y z
N ILE A 1 -16.67 -35.00 51.99
CA ILE A 1 -15.56 -34.89 51.01
C ILE A 1 -16.17 -35.07 49.63
N GLU A 2 -16.90 -34.08 49.07
CA GLU A 2 -17.52 -34.26 47.74
C GLU A 2 -17.60 -32.98 46.88
N MET A 3 -17.38 -31.78 47.42
CA MET A 3 -17.50 -30.54 46.62
C MET A 3 -16.26 -30.17 45.79
N LYS A 4 -15.10 -30.84 45.97
CA LYS A 4 -13.91 -30.54 45.16
C LYS A 4 -13.94 -31.18 43.77
N LYS A 5 -14.68 -32.27 43.58
CA LYS A 5 -14.64 -33.09 42.35
C LYS A 5 -15.39 -32.45 41.17
N HIS A 6 -16.40 -31.64 41.45
CA HIS A 6 -17.23 -30.99 40.42
C HIS A 6 -16.51 -29.81 39.72
N ASN A 7 -15.69 -29.06 40.46
CA ASN A 7 -14.93 -27.93 39.91
C ASN A 7 -13.81 -28.37 38.96
N TYR A 8 -13.19 -29.54 39.19
CA TYR A 8 -12.19 -30.09 38.26
C TYR A 8 -12.81 -30.58 36.95
N ASN A 9 -14.03 -31.11 36.99
CA ASN A 9 -14.74 -31.57 35.77
C ASN A 9 -15.15 -30.38 34.88
N ILE A 10 -15.55 -29.25 35.47
CA ILE A 10 -15.87 -28.02 34.73
C ILE A 10 -14.59 -27.41 34.13
N LEU A 11 -13.49 -27.39 34.89
CA LEU A 11 -12.20 -26.89 34.41
C LEU A 11 -11.66 -27.75 33.25
N PHE A 12 -11.83 -29.07 33.32
CA PHE A 12 -11.41 -30.01 32.27
C PHE A 12 -12.21 -29.85 30.97
N LEU A 13 -13.52 -29.59 31.08
CA LEU A 13 -14.39 -29.29 29.94
C LEU A 13 -14.01 -27.99 29.22
N LEU A 14 -13.59 -26.96 29.96
CA LEU A 14 -13.14 -25.68 29.39
C LEU A 14 -11.81 -25.82 28.61
N VAL A 15 -10.89 -26.68 29.05
CA VAL A 15 -9.61 -26.93 28.36
C VAL A 15 -9.83 -27.68 27.04
N ILE A 16 -10.77 -28.63 27.00
CA ILE A 16 -11.12 -29.35 25.77
C ILE A 16 -11.79 -28.42 24.75
N LEU A 17 -12.65 -27.50 25.21
CA LEU A 17 -13.32 -26.55 24.33
C LEU A 17 -12.34 -25.55 23.68
N LEU A 18 -11.30 -25.11 24.41
CA LEU A 18 -10.26 -24.24 23.85
C LEU A 18 -9.35 -24.95 22.82
N GLY A 19 -9.15 -26.27 22.94
CA GLY A 19 -8.29 -27.04 22.03
C GLY A 19 -8.88 -27.25 20.63
N LEU A 20 -10.22 -27.24 20.49
CA LEU A 20 -10.90 -27.48 19.22
C LEU A 20 -10.90 -26.25 18.28
N GLY A 21 -10.57 -25.06 18.78
CA GLY A 21 -10.52 -23.83 17.98
C GLY A 21 -9.25 -23.65 17.14
N LEU A 22 -8.20 -24.45 17.38
CA LEU A 22 -6.90 -24.29 16.70
C LEU A 22 -6.66 -25.30 15.56
N ALA A 23 -7.60 -26.22 15.30
CA ALA A 23 -7.46 -27.24 14.26
C ALA A 23 -8.14 -26.90 12.92
N SER A 24 -8.94 -25.82 12.85
CA SER A 24 -9.64 -25.43 11.61
C SER A 24 -8.88 -24.35 10.85
N CYS A 25 -7.69 -24.70 10.37
CA CYS A 25 -7.04 -23.98 9.28
C CYS A 25 -6.47 -25.02 8.32
N GLU A 26 -7.37 -25.76 7.67
CA GLU A 26 -7.00 -26.60 6.54
C GLU A 26 -6.85 -25.70 5.32
N LYS A 27 -5.60 -25.45 4.91
CA LYS A 27 -5.29 -24.73 3.68
C LYS A 27 -5.77 -25.60 2.51
N GLU A 28 -6.87 -25.18 1.90
CA GLU A 28 -7.47 -25.83 0.74
C GLU A 28 -6.42 -26.03 -0.36
N LYS A 29 -6.08 -27.30 -0.64
CA LYS A 29 -5.22 -27.64 -1.78
C LYS A 29 -6.09 -27.60 -3.03
N GLN A 30 -6.08 -26.47 -3.71
CA GLN A 30 -6.71 -26.28 -5.01
C GLN A 30 -6.02 -27.17 -6.04
N GLU A 31 -6.71 -28.21 -6.52
CA GLU A 31 -6.30 -28.95 -7.71
C GLU A 31 -6.53 -28.07 -8.94
N LEU A 32 -5.45 -27.75 -9.66
CA LEU A 32 -5.47 -26.89 -10.84
C LEU A 32 -6.03 -27.64 -12.05
N THR A 33 -7.29 -27.38 -12.39
CA THR A 33 -7.87 -27.77 -13.68
C THR A 33 -7.34 -26.82 -14.76
N GLN A 34 -6.56 -27.39 -15.67
CA GLN A 34 -5.86 -26.74 -16.78
C GLN A 34 -6.85 -26.13 -17.80
N ASN A 35 -7.33 -24.90 -17.56
CA ASN A 35 -7.92 -23.96 -18.54
C ASN A 35 -8.30 -22.59 -17.91
N GLN A 36 -7.46 -22.04 -17.03
CA GLN A 36 -7.66 -20.68 -16.52
C GLN A 36 -6.82 -19.70 -17.33
N LYS A 37 -7.47 -18.66 -17.89
CA LYS A 37 -6.81 -17.41 -18.27
C LYS A 37 -5.80 -17.09 -17.17
N GLN A 38 -4.54 -16.84 -17.52
CA GLN A 38 -3.48 -16.55 -16.58
C GLN A 38 -3.94 -15.42 -15.65
N GLU A 39 -4.39 -15.78 -14.46
CA GLU A 39 -4.69 -14.81 -13.41
C GLU A 39 -3.36 -14.10 -13.15
N VAL A 40 -3.37 -12.77 -13.22
CA VAL A 40 -2.22 -11.97 -12.83
C VAL A 40 -2.09 -12.14 -11.32
N PHE A 41 -1.32 -13.15 -10.91
CA PHE A 41 -1.01 -13.39 -9.52
C PHE A 41 -0.01 -12.34 -9.06
N TRP A 42 -0.47 -11.43 -8.19
CA TRP A 42 0.42 -10.52 -7.47
C TRP A 42 1.45 -11.34 -6.71
N THR A 43 2.74 -11.09 -6.96
CA THR A 43 3.81 -11.69 -6.19
C THR A 43 3.84 -11.07 -4.79
N ALA A 44 4.54 -11.74 -3.86
CA ALA A 44 4.76 -11.18 -2.52
C ALA A 44 5.48 -9.82 -2.57
N GLU A 45 6.33 -9.59 -3.58
CA GLU A 45 7.02 -8.32 -3.76
C GLU A 45 6.07 -7.24 -4.28
N ASP A 46 5.18 -7.57 -5.21
CA ASP A 46 4.19 -6.60 -5.72
C ASP A 46 3.27 -6.11 -4.60
N VAL A 47 2.86 -7.01 -3.70
CA VAL A 47 2.08 -6.67 -2.51
C VAL A 47 2.86 -5.74 -1.59
N LYS A 48 4.16 -6.01 -1.38
CA LYS A 48 5.02 -5.19 -0.53
C LYS A 48 5.22 -3.78 -1.09
N ILE A 49 5.48 -3.67 -2.40
CA ILE A 49 5.60 -2.38 -3.10
C ILE A 49 4.29 -1.60 -2.99
N THR A 50 3.15 -2.23 -3.29
CA THR A 50 1.83 -1.61 -3.20
C THR A 50 1.54 -1.11 -1.79
N ASN A 51 1.84 -1.91 -0.77
CA ASN A 51 1.67 -1.51 0.62
C ASN A 51 2.58 -0.34 1.02
N ALA A 52 3.81 -0.28 0.50
CA ALA A 52 4.72 0.84 0.75
C ALA A 52 4.18 2.14 0.14
N ILE A 53 3.62 2.08 -1.08
CA ILE A 53 2.98 3.21 -1.75
C ILE A 53 1.74 3.66 -0.96
N HIS A 54 0.85 2.74 -0.58
CA HIS A 54 -0.33 3.06 0.22
C HIS A 54 0.03 3.63 1.59
N TYR A 55 1.08 3.12 2.25
CA TYR A 55 1.57 3.66 3.50
C TYR A 55 2.02 5.11 3.34
N PHE A 56 2.83 5.40 2.32
CA PHE A 56 3.26 6.76 2.00
C PHE A 56 2.07 7.69 1.72
N GLN A 57 1.14 7.27 0.85
CA GLN A 57 -0.06 8.01 0.51
C GLN A 57 -0.89 8.34 1.75
N ASN A 58 -1.17 7.35 2.59
CA ASN A 58 -1.92 7.57 3.83
C ASN A 58 -1.20 8.52 4.76
N LYS A 59 0.13 8.44 4.83
CA LYS A 59 0.93 9.30 5.70
C LYS A 59 0.93 10.75 5.27
N VAL A 60 1.06 11.00 3.97
CA VAL A 60 1.00 12.33 3.36
C VAL A 60 -0.44 12.90 3.43
N LYS A 61 -1.44 12.15 2.95
CA LYS A 61 -2.86 12.58 2.91
C LYS A 61 -3.43 12.88 4.29
N ASN A 62 -3.05 12.12 5.31
CA ASN A 62 -3.57 12.30 6.66
C ASN A 62 -2.61 13.06 7.59
N ASN A 63 -1.49 13.60 7.08
CA ASN A 63 -0.50 14.33 7.87
C ASN A 63 -0.07 13.58 9.15
N THR A 64 0.19 12.27 9.04
CA THR A 64 0.56 11.41 10.19
C THR A 64 2.07 11.28 10.41
N TYR A 65 2.87 12.00 9.61
CA TYR A 65 4.30 12.14 9.82
C TYR A 65 4.59 13.06 11.02
N LYS A 66 5.72 12.83 11.69
CA LYS A 66 6.13 13.66 12.83
C LYS A 66 6.79 14.95 12.33
N ASN A 67 6.66 16.04 13.10
CA ASN A 67 7.48 17.23 12.90
C ASN A 67 8.96 16.83 13.09
N ASN A 68 9.81 17.12 12.10
CA ASN A 68 11.22 16.70 11.99
C ASN A 68 11.45 15.23 11.58
N GLU A 69 10.43 14.56 11.05
CA GLU A 69 10.69 13.31 10.34
C GLU A 69 11.36 13.62 8.99
N ASN A 70 12.40 12.85 8.66
CA ASN A 70 13.18 13.03 7.44
C ASN A 70 13.18 11.74 6.62
N LEU A 71 13.42 11.88 5.32
CA LEU A 71 13.66 10.79 4.39
C LEU A 71 15.02 10.97 3.72
N SER A 72 15.65 9.86 3.31
CA SER A 72 16.75 9.97 2.33
C SER A 72 16.20 10.53 1.02
N ILE A 73 17.07 11.23 0.27
CA ILE A 73 16.71 11.80 -1.04
C ILE A 73 16.12 10.73 -1.96
N ASP A 74 16.77 9.56 -2.06
CA ASP A 74 16.31 8.46 -2.91
C ASP A 74 14.93 7.94 -2.52
N SER A 75 14.66 7.81 -1.21
CA SER A 75 13.35 7.35 -0.73
C SER A 75 12.27 8.36 -1.06
N ALA A 76 12.55 9.65 -0.85
CA ALA A 76 11.61 10.72 -1.13
C ALA A 76 11.24 10.76 -2.62
N LEU A 77 12.25 10.71 -3.49
CA LEU A 77 12.03 10.65 -4.94
C LEU A 77 11.20 9.43 -5.33
N TRP A 78 11.61 8.25 -4.86
CA TRP A 78 10.94 7.00 -5.19
C TRP A 78 9.48 7.00 -4.73
N TYR A 79 9.19 7.43 -3.50
CA TYR A 79 7.82 7.45 -2.98
C TYR A 79 6.93 8.43 -3.72
N MET A 80 7.43 9.63 -4.05
CA MET A 80 6.65 10.62 -4.81
C MET A 80 6.33 10.11 -6.22
N GLU A 81 7.33 9.62 -6.95
CA GLU A 81 7.15 9.10 -8.31
C GLU A 81 6.26 7.84 -8.33
N ALA A 82 6.51 6.90 -7.42
CA ALA A 82 5.73 5.67 -7.33
C ALA A 82 4.27 5.96 -6.98
N MET A 83 4.01 6.94 -6.10
CA MET A 83 2.64 7.37 -5.79
C MET A 83 1.90 7.88 -7.04
N LEU A 84 2.54 8.76 -7.81
CA LEU A 84 1.92 9.34 -9.00
C LEU A 84 1.73 8.30 -10.09
N ASN A 85 2.75 7.48 -10.34
CA ASN A 85 2.67 6.41 -11.32
C ASN A 85 1.59 5.40 -10.95
N TYR A 86 1.48 5.01 -9.68
CA TYR A 86 0.45 4.09 -9.22
C TYR A 86 -0.98 4.64 -9.41
N ASN A 87 -1.17 5.95 -9.19
CA ASN A 87 -2.49 6.57 -9.28
C ASN A 87 -2.91 6.96 -10.71
N TYR A 88 -1.95 7.33 -11.57
CA TYR A 88 -2.23 8.00 -12.84
C TYR A 88 -1.64 7.30 -14.08
N SER A 89 -0.82 6.25 -13.92
CA SER A 89 -0.39 5.46 -15.08
C SER A 89 -1.58 4.71 -15.67
N THR A 90 -1.77 4.81 -16.97
CA THR A 90 -2.82 4.08 -17.68
C THR A 90 -2.25 2.75 -18.20
N PRO A 91 -2.77 1.60 -17.77
CA PRO A 91 -2.27 0.29 -18.22
C PRO A 91 -2.84 -0.15 -19.58
N ASP A 92 -3.73 0.63 -20.20
CA ASP A 92 -4.49 0.18 -21.37
C ASP A 92 -3.80 0.46 -22.71
N SER A 93 -3.50 -0.62 -23.43
CA SER A 93 -3.06 -0.69 -24.82
C SER A 93 -3.93 0.03 -25.86
N SER A 94 -5.14 0.47 -25.50
CA SER A 94 -6.05 1.23 -26.38
C SER A 94 -5.55 2.64 -26.72
N PHE A 95 -4.58 3.18 -25.96
CA PHE A 95 -3.99 4.51 -26.17
C PHE A 95 -2.68 4.47 -26.98
N VAL A 96 -2.62 3.68 -28.06
CA VAL A 96 -1.44 3.54 -28.94
C VAL A 96 -0.87 4.90 -29.42
N ASN A 97 -1.64 6.00 -29.35
CA ASN A 97 -1.22 7.33 -29.76
C ASN A 97 -1.54 8.46 -28.74
N LEU A 98 -1.30 8.27 -27.44
CA LEU A 98 -1.18 9.43 -26.55
C LEU A 98 0.03 9.32 -25.62
N THR A 99 1.20 9.61 -26.17
CA THR A 99 2.40 9.93 -25.38
C THR A 99 2.34 11.42 -25.03
N ILE A 100 1.63 11.73 -23.95
CA ILE A 100 1.85 13.01 -23.29
C ILE A 100 3.00 12.81 -22.31
N ASP A 101 4.15 13.36 -22.65
CA ASP A 101 5.30 13.46 -21.75
C ASP A 101 5.24 14.82 -21.05
N THR A 102 4.69 14.85 -19.82
CA THR A 102 4.74 16.04 -18.98
C THR A 102 5.88 15.92 -17.99
N THR A 103 6.93 16.69 -18.22
CA THR A 103 7.96 16.94 -17.21
C THR A 103 7.58 18.16 -16.38
N PHE A 104 7.35 17.95 -15.09
CA PHE A 104 7.18 19.03 -14.13
C PHE A 104 8.41 19.11 -13.23
N VAL A 105 8.90 20.32 -12.98
CA VAL A 105 10.07 20.55 -12.14
C VAL A 105 9.61 21.09 -10.80
N TYR A 106 10.05 20.45 -9.72
CA TYR A 106 9.80 20.88 -8.35
C TYR A 106 11.11 20.95 -7.58
N ASP A 107 11.28 22.04 -6.85
CA ASP A 107 12.42 22.19 -5.94
C ASP A 107 12.09 21.53 -4.61
N LEU A 108 12.92 20.58 -4.21
CA LEU A 108 12.83 19.92 -2.91
C LEU A 108 13.99 20.40 -2.02
N PRO A 109 13.74 21.11 -0.92
CA PRO A 109 14.78 21.55 0.00
C PRO A 109 15.52 20.35 0.60
N VAL A 110 16.84 20.30 0.40
CA VAL A 110 17.71 19.25 0.93
C VAL A 110 18.52 19.79 2.10
N ASN A 111 18.53 19.04 3.21
CA ASN A 111 19.34 19.28 4.39
C ASN A 111 20.37 18.15 4.54
N GLY A 112 21.57 18.35 3.96
CA GLY A 112 22.59 17.30 3.92
C GLY A 112 22.23 16.21 2.92
N ASN A 113 22.00 14.97 3.39
CA ASN A 113 21.58 13.83 2.56
C ASN A 113 20.10 13.45 2.78
N GLU A 114 19.35 14.33 3.43
CA GLU A 114 17.97 14.10 3.82
C GLU A 114 17.07 15.25 3.38
N VAL A 115 15.78 14.95 3.30
CA VAL A 115 14.71 15.89 3.02
C VAL A 115 13.64 15.76 4.09
N SER A 116 13.06 16.89 4.50
CA SER A 116 11.98 16.88 5.49
C SER A 116 10.74 16.21 4.91
N TYR A 117 10.07 15.37 5.70
CA TYR A 117 8.82 14.75 5.28
C TYR A 117 7.73 15.80 4.99
N THR A 118 7.78 16.96 5.66
CA THR A 118 6.88 18.09 5.37
C THR A 118 7.07 18.61 3.95
N ASP A 119 8.31 18.74 3.50
CA ASP A 119 8.64 19.23 2.16
C ASP A 119 8.27 18.17 1.12
N VAL A 120 8.52 16.89 1.41
CA VAL A 120 8.10 15.76 0.56
C VAL A 120 6.59 15.71 0.40
N ALA A 121 5.83 15.85 1.50
CA ALA A 121 4.37 15.88 1.46
C ALA A 121 3.86 17.05 0.61
N THR A 122 4.44 18.23 0.80
CA THR A 122 4.10 19.44 0.04
C THR A 122 4.36 19.27 -1.45
N ALA A 123 5.53 18.74 -1.82
CA ALA A 123 5.89 18.45 -3.19
C ALA A 123 4.97 17.39 -3.82
N ALA A 124 4.69 16.30 -3.10
CA ALA A 124 3.82 15.23 -3.56
C ALA A 124 2.41 15.73 -3.90
N PHE A 125 1.82 16.57 -3.04
CA PHE A 125 0.51 17.19 -3.32
C PHE A 125 0.56 18.17 -4.49
N ALA A 126 1.60 19.00 -4.56
CA ALA A 126 1.74 19.96 -5.64
C ALA A 126 1.90 19.27 -7.01
N MET A 127 2.63 18.14 -7.06
CA MET A 127 2.75 17.30 -8.26
C MET A 127 1.43 16.63 -8.63
N GLU A 128 0.72 16.04 -7.65
CA GLU A 128 -0.59 15.41 -7.86
C GLU A 128 -1.61 16.42 -8.42
N GLN A 129 -1.67 17.62 -7.83
CA GLN A 129 -2.57 18.68 -8.28
C GLN A 129 -2.25 19.14 -9.72
N HIS A 130 -0.97 19.29 -10.05
CA HIS A 130 -0.59 19.72 -11.40
C HIS A 130 -0.94 18.67 -12.46
N LEU A 131 -0.77 17.39 -12.16
CA LEU A 131 -1.23 16.31 -13.03
C LEU A 131 -2.75 16.38 -13.22
N ILE A 132 -3.52 16.54 -12.14
CA ILE A 132 -4.98 16.69 -12.22
C ILE A 132 -5.38 17.88 -13.09
N ASP A 133 -4.76 19.04 -12.89
CA ASP A 133 -5.05 20.27 -13.64
C ASP A 133 -4.72 20.08 -15.12
N PHE A 134 -3.59 19.43 -15.41
CA PHE A 134 -3.19 19.07 -16.75
C PHE A 134 -4.21 18.15 -17.43
N TYR A 135 -4.62 17.05 -16.79
CA TYR A 135 -5.64 16.14 -17.34
C TYR A 135 -6.96 16.87 -17.59
N ASN A 136 -7.41 17.70 -16.65
CA ASN A 136 -8.64 18.47 -16.79
C ASN A 136 -8.60 19.46 -17.94
N TYR A 137 -7.44 20.05 -18.23
CA TYR A 137 -7.27 20.95 -19.37
C TYR A 137 -7.44 20.22 -20.70
N TRP A 138 -6.82 19.03 -20.85
CA TRP A 138 -6.85 18.29 -22.10
C TRP A 138 -8.16 17.56 -22.36
N ILE A 139 -8.84 17.05 -21.33
CA ILE A 139 -10.16 16.39 -21.48
C ILE A 139 -11.27 17.37 -21.89
N ARG A 140 -11.13 18.67 -21.56
CA ARG A 140 -12.13 19.71 -21.88
C ARG A 140 -11.93 20.37 -23.25
N LYS A 141 -10.88 20.02 -23.98
CA LYS A 141 -10.65 20.47 -25.36
C LYS A 141 -11.07 19.42 -26.36
#